data_AF-A0A0F7FY63-F1
#
_entry.id   AF-A0A0F7FY63-F1
#
_cell.length_a   1.000
_cell.length_b   1.000
_cell.length_c   1.000
_cell.angle_alpha   90.00
_cell.angle_beta   90.00
_cell.angle_gamma   90.00
#
_symmetry.space_group_name_H-M   'P 1'
#
loop_
_entity.id
_entity.type
_entity.pdbx_description
1 polymer ?
#
loop_
_entity_poly.entity_id
_entity_poly.type
_entity_poly.pdbx_seq_one_letter_code
_entity_poly.pdbx_strand_id
1 'polypeptide(L)' 'MEVADDIPGVIPVRDSKRPAGPVLVFRHGAWRAFVGALR' A
#
# COMPACT_ATOMS: atom_id res chain seq x y z
N MET A 1 3.86 -10.23 1.84
CA MET A 1 3.67 -8.79 1.66
C MET A 1 3.92 -8.39 0.22
N GLU A 2 2.93 -7.77 -0.41
CA GLU A 2 2.94 -7.23 -1.77
C GLU A 2 2.54 -5.75 -1.71
N VAL A 3 3.17 -4.92 -2.54
CA VAL A 3 2.90 -3.49 -2.68
C VAL A 3 2.85 -3.16 -4.17
N ALA A 4 1.82 -2.45 -4.61
CA ALA A 4 1.71 -1.94 -5.98
C ALA A 4 1.87 -0.42 -5.98
N ASP A 5 2.82 0.11 -6.73
CA ASP A 5 3.16 1.53 -6.81
C ASP A 5 2.90 2.15 -8.19
N ASP A 6 2.52 1.32 -9.17
CA ASP A 6 2.16 1.70 -10.54
C ASP A 6 0.69 2.16 -10.68
N ILE A 7 -0.06 2.21 -9.57
CA ILE A 7 -1.44 2.67 -9.55
C ILE A 7 -1.49 4.19 -9.29
N PRO A 8 -2.08 4.98 -10.22
CA PRO A 8 -2.16 6.44 -10.04
C PRO A 8 -2.86 6.86 -8.76
N GLY A 9 -2.19 7.68 -7.94
CA GLY A 9 -2.74 8.34 -6.76
C GLY A 9 -2.86 7.49 -5.50
N VAL A 10 -2.66 6.17 -5.57
CA VAL A 10 -2.74 5.26 -4.42
C VAL A 10 -1.63 4.22 -4.38
N ILE A 11 -1.36 3.68 -3.19
CA ILE A 11 -0.48 2.54 -2.94
C ILE A 11 -1.32 1.43 -2.29
N PRO A 12 -1.75 0.41 -3.05
CA PRO A 12 -2.37 -0.78 -2.50
C PRO A 12 -1.33 -1.68 -1.84
N VAL A 13 -1.62 -2.15 -0.62
CA VAL A 13 -0.78 -3.06 0.17
C VAL A 13 -1.59 -4.29 0.54
N ARG A 14 -0.98 -5.47 0.38
CA ARG A 14 -1.58 -6.75 0.77
C ARG A 14 -0.58 -7.62 1.50
N ASP A 15 -1.07 -8.37 2.46
CA ASP A 15 -0.34 -9.48 3.05
C ASP A 15 -1.11 -10.81 3.00
N SER A 16 -2.33 -10.80 2.43
CA SER A 16 -3.15 -12.00 2.31
C SER A 16 -2.72 -12.88 1.15
N LYS A 17 -2.67 -14.20 1.38
CA LYS A 17 -2.48 -15.22 0.33
C LYS A 17 -3.74 -15.49 -0.51
N ARG A 18 -4.89 -14.89 -0.17
CA ARG A 18 -6.13 -15.02 -0.97
C ARG A 18 -6.15 -13.93 -2.06
N PRO A 19 -6.07 -14.28 -3.36
CA PRO A 19 -6.04 -13.29 -4.44
C PRO A 19 -7.25 -12.34 -4.41
N ALA A 20 -8.46 -12.86 -4.15
CA ALA A 20 -9.70 -12.09 -4.06
C ALA A 20 -9.97 -11.48 -2.66
N GLY A 21 -9.01 -11.56 -1.73
CA GLY A 21 -9.14 -10.97 -0.40
C GLY A 21 -9.11 -9.43 -0.38
N PRO A 22 -9.34 -8.81 0.78
CA PRO A 22 -9.28 -7.36 0.93
C PRO A 22 -7.89 -6.77 0.65
N VAL A 23 -7.87 -5.48 0.33
CA VAL A 23 -6.66 -4.68 0.01
C VAL A 23 -6.68 -3.43 0.88
N LEU A 24 -5.54 -3.10 1.50
CA LEU A 24 -5.39 -1.82 2.19
C LEU A 24 -4.88 -0.78 1.21
N VAL A 25 -5.56 0.36 1.08
CA VAL A 25 -5.24 1.39 0.08
C VAL A 25 -4.82 2.68 0.77
N PHE A 26 -3.61 3.15 0.47
CA PHE A 26 -3.10 4.43 0.96
C PHE A 26 -3.05 5.46 -0.15
N ARG A 27 -3.31 6.73 0.16
CA ARG A 27 -2.87 7.81 -0.75
C ARG A 27 -1.35 7.92 -0.71
N HIS A 28 -0.74 8.33 -1.82
CA HIS A 28 0.73 8.47 -1.93
C HIS A 28 1.34 9.31 -0.80
N GLY A 29 0.74 10.44 -0.44
CA GLY A 29 1.23 11.29 0.64
C GLY A 29 1.22 10.59 2.02
N ALA A 30 0.18 9.81 2.30
CA ALA A 30 0.06 9.07 3.56
C ALA A 30 1.10 7.94 3.64
N TRP A 31 1.33 7.22 2.55
CA TRP A 31 2.37 6.18 2.48
C TRP A 31 3.77 6.76 2.69
N ARG A 32 4.09 7.89 2.04
CA ARG A 32 5.38 8.57 2.21
C ARG A 32 5.59 9.03 3.66
N ALA A 33 4.57 9.60 4.30
CA ALA A 33 4.63 10.00 5.70
C ALA A 33 4.85 8.81 6.64
N PHE A 34 4.12 7.71 6.41
CA PHE A 34 4.27 6.47 7.18
C PHE A 34 5.70 5.91 7.11
N VAL A 35 6.24 5.70 5.91
CA VAL A 35 7.60 5.18 5.74
C VAL A 35 8.64 6.16 6.29
N GLY A 36 8.44 7.47 6.09
CA GLY A 36 9.32 8.51 6.63
C GLY A 36 9.40 8.50 8.17
N ALA A 37 8.34 8.10 8.86
CA ALA A 37 8.33 7.98 10.32
C ALA A 37 9.01 6.70 10.86
N LEU A 38 9.30 5.73 10.00
CA LEU A 38 9.95 4.46 10.35
C LEU A 38 11.46 4.45 10.09
N ARG A 39 11.99 5.52 9.51
CA ARG A 39 13.42 5.69 9.26
C ARG A 39 14.14 6.21 10.49
#